data_AF-A0A328KWC0-F1
#
_entry.id   AF-A0A328KWC0-F1
#
_cell.length_a   1.000
_cell.length_b   1.000
_cell.length_c   1.000
_cell.angle_alpha   90.00
_cell.angle_beta   90.00
_cell.angle_gamma   90.00
#
_symmetry.space_group_name_H-M   'P 1'
#
loop_
_entity.id
_entity.type
_entity.pdbx_description
1 polymer ?
#
loop_
_entity_poly.entity_id
_entity_poly.type
_entity_poly.pdbx_seq_one_letter_code
_entity_poly.pdbx_strand_id
1 'polypeptide(L)'
;MLSLLLIPATFITVAYFYQSNGMSDKKKIATFFEIAKICVQHKGELQYPIFIKEIKDDISMNYVYKLPLGVPSQLIQKLAEVLEEGLYKPVKISFHQRELHIRVFKQQIPEIWNWSKDLLKEHTWRVMMGKALDKHVYHDFEKTPHMCVSGMTRFGKTVFLKNVMTSLILQQSQHVSFFIIDLKEGLEFSPYKNLSQVIEIAENPEQALEMLAKVREKMVKQIEVMKKSYFTNIIDTSIKERCFIIVDEGANLCP
;
A
#
# COMPACT_ATOMS: atom_id res chain seq x y z
N MET A 1 6.23 34.21 7.56
CA MET A 1 5.59 32.89 7.73
C MET A 1 4.07 33.00 7.81
N LEU A 2 3.40 33.59 6.82
CA LEU A 2 1.96 33.88 6.87
C LEU A 2 1.15 33.37 5.66
N SER A 3 1.77 32.64 4.72
CA SER A 3 1.15 32.35 3.43
C SER A 3 0.61 30.93 3.25
N LEU A 4 0.65 30.07 4.27
CA LEU A 4 0.29 28.65 4.12
C LEU A 4 -1.10 28.29 4.66
N LEU A 5 -1.66 29.07 5.59
CA LEU A 5 -2.98 28.83 6.18
C LEU A 5 -4.15 29.50 5.44
N LEU A 6 -3.88 30.52 4.61
CA LEU A 6 -4.89 31.18 3.76
C LEU A 6 -5.21 30.39 2.48
N ILE A 7 -4.38 29.40 2.16
CA ILE A 7 -4.45 28.56 0.98
C ILE A 7 -5.72 27.67 1.05
N PRO A 8 -5.94 26.82 2.08
CA PRO A 8 -7.07 25.87 2.06
C PRO A 8 -8.46 26.52 1.93
N ALA A 9 -8.73 27.60 2.68
CA ALA A 9 -10.05 28.25 2.68
C ALA A 9 -10.40 28.93 1.34
N THR A 10 -9.41 29.51 0.66
CA THR A 10 -9.61 30.10 -0.67
C THR A 10 -9.84 29.01 -1.72
N PHE A 11 -9.14 27.87 -1.63
CA PHE A 11 -9.38 26.73 -2.52
C PHE A 11 -10.77 26.12 -2.37
N ILE A 12 -11.26 25.96 -1.13
CA ILE A 12 -12.60 25.39 -0.89
C ILE A 12 -13.69 26.31 -1.46
N THR A 13 -13.58 27.62 -1.25
CA THR A 13 -14.58 28.59 -1.72
C THR A 13 -14.62 28.64 -3.26
N VAL A 14 -13.44 28.60 -3.88
CA VAL A 14 -13.28 28.52 -5.34
C VAL A 14 -13.84 27.19 -5.86
N ALA A 15 -13.46 26.06 -5.27
CA ALA A 15 -13.95 24.74 -5.66
C ALA A 15 -15.48 24.68 -5.69
N TYR A 16 -16.12 25.21 -4.64
CA TYR A 16 -17.57 25.30 -4.53
C TYR A 16 -18.19 26.21 -5.60
N PHE A 17 -17.60 27.39 -5.84
CA PHE A 17 -18.06 28.32 -6.87
C PHE A 17 -17.93 27.75 -8.29
N TYR A 18 -16.90 26.96 -8.58
CA TYR A 18 -16.67 26.38 -9.90
C TYR A 18 -17.39 25.04 -10.12
N GLN A 19 -17.97 24.46 -9.08
CA GLN A 19 -18.89 23.32 -9.21
C GLN A 19 -20.18 23.71 -9.92
N SER A 20 -20.73 24.91 -9.64
CA SER A 20 -22.01 25.37 -10.20
C SER A 20 -21.94 25.69 -11.70
N ASN A 21 -20.74 25.94 -12.25
CA ASN A 21 -20.54 26.42 -13.61
C ASN A 21 -20.24 25.34 -14.67
N GLY A 22 -20.27 24.04 -14.34
CA GLY A 22 -20.12 22.96 -15.34
C GLY A 22 -18.78 22.92 -16.10
N MET A 23 -17.72 23.54 -15.57
CA MET A 23 -16.40 23.57 -16.20
C MET A 23 -15.76 22.18 -16.30
N SER A 24 -15.04 21.92 -17.41
CA SER A 24 -14.26 20.70 -17.58
C SER A 24 -13.08 20.63 -16.59
N ASP A 25 -12.67 19.41 -16.21
CA ASP A 25 -11.57 19.22 -15.24
C ASP A 25 -10.29 19.92 -15.72
N LYS A 26 -9.97 19.93 -17.03
CA LYS A 26 -8.84 20.69 -17.61
C LYS A 26 -8.87 22.17 -17.23
N LYS A 27 -10.03 22.82 -17.37
CA LYS A 27 -10.17 24.25 -17.04
C LYS A 27 -10.01 24.47 -15.54
N LYS A 28 -10.62 23.61 -14.72
CA LYS A 28 -10.47 23.65 -13.26
C LYS A 28 -9.00 23.53 -12.84
N ILE A 29 -8.27 22.55 -13.40
CA ILE A 29 -6.84 22.35 -13.12
C ILE A 29 -6.01 23.61 -13.47
N ALA A 30 -6.27 24.23 -14.62
CA ALA A 30 -5.59 25.47 -15.00
C ALA A 30 -5.82 26.60 -13.98
N THR A 31 -7.07 26.77 -13.55
CA THR A 31 -7.44 27.74 -12.51
C THR A 31 -6.75 27.43 -11.17
N PHE A 32 -6.61 26.16 -10.79
CA PHE A 32 -5.88 25.78 -9.58
C PHE A 32 -4.39 26.16 -9.64
N PHE A 33 -3.73 26.09 -10.81
CA PHE A 33 -2.35 26.57 -10.94
C PHE A 33 -2.24 28.08 -10.66
N GLU A 34 -3.19 28.87 -11.14
CA GLU A 34 -3.24 30.31 -10.92
C GLU A 34 -3.41 30.65 -9.43
N ILE A 35 -4.37 30.01 -8.78
CA ILE A 35 -4.68 30.27 -7.36
C ILE A 35 -3.55 29.78 -6.45
N ALA A 36 -2.99 28.60 -6.72
CA ALA A 36 -1.86 28.06 -5.96
C ALA A 36 -0.53 28.73 -6.32
N LYS A 37 -0.53 29.68 -7.27
CA LYS A 37 0.66 30.34 -7.80
C LYS A 37 1.75 29.31 -8.17
N ILE A 38 1.33 28.19 -8.77
CA ILE A 38 2.24 27.20 -9.35
C ILE A 38 2.79 27.82 -10.61
N CYS A 39 3.80 28.67 -10.45
CA CYS A 39 4.37 29.46 -11.53
C CYS A 39 5.81 29.84 -11.18
N VAL A 40 6.53 30.32 -12.19
CA VAL A 40 7.86 30.92 -12.01
C VAL A 40 7.82 32.32 -12.56
N GLN A 41 8.33 33.27 -11.79
CA GLN A 41 8.53 34.64 -12.28
C GLN A 41 9.86 34.70 -13.04
N HIS A 42 9.80 35.04 -14.32
CA HIS A 42 10.98 35.18 -15.16
C HIS A 42 10.86 36.44 -16.02
N LYS A 43 11.83 37.35 -15.91
CA LYS A 43 11.86 38.65 -16.62
C LYS A 43 10.59 39.50 -16.44
N GLY A 44 9.98 39.44 -15.26
CA GLY A 44 8.78 40.22 -14.93
C GLY A 44 7.45 39.56 -15.32
N GLU A 45 7.48 38.43 -16.05
CA GLU A 45 6.30 37.67 -16.42
C GLU A 45 6.13 36.41 -15.56
N LEU A 46 4.87 36.08 -15.25
CA LEU A 46 4.53 34.82 -14.58
C LEU A 46 4.34 33.72 -15.62
N GLN A 47 5.14 32.67 -15.51
CA GLN A 47 5.03 31.49 -16.36
C GLN A 47 4.32 30.38 -15.59
N TYR A 48 3.17 29.95 -16.11
CA TYR A 48 2.37 28.85 -15.55
C TYR A 48 2.61 27.54 -16.33
N PRO A 49 2.23 26.38 -15.76
CA PRO A 49 2.22 25.11 -16.47
C PRO A 49 1.45 25.17 -17.78
N ILE A 50 2.07 24.72 -18.86
CA ILE A 50 1.49 24.78 -20.21
C ILE A 50 0.85 23.43 -20.53
N PHE A 51 -0.45 23.43 -20.87
CA PHE A 51 -1.14 22.20 -21.28
C PHE A 51 -0.52 21.61 -22.54
N ILE A 52 -0.22 20.30 -22.50
CA ILE A 52 0.30 19.55 -23.65
C ILE A 52 -0.82 18.70 -24.27
N LYS A 53 -1.41 17.79 -23.50
CA LYS A 53 -2.37 16.79 -24.02
C LYS A 53 -3.22 16.15 -22.93
N GLU A 54 -4.30 15.50 -23.37
CA GLU A 54 -5.17 14.62 -22.57
C GLU A 54 -5.00 13.17 -23.04
N ILE A 55 -4.94 12.24 -22.09
CA ILE A 55 -4.86 10.80 -22.36
C ILE A 55 -5.98 10.13 -21.57
N LYS A 56 -6.94 9.54 -22.28
CA LYS A 56 -8.06 8.83 -21.67
C LYS A 56 -7.71 7.36 -21.48
N ASP A 57 -8.04 6.82 -20.31
CA ASP A 57 -8.10 5.37 -20.08
C ASP A 57 -9.46 4.97 -19.50
N ASP A 58 -9.64 3.68 -19.22
CA ASP A 58 -10.91 3.12 -18.78
C ASP A 58 -11.35 3.71 -17.44
N ILE A 59 -10.42 3.96 -16.52
CA ILE A 59 -10.70 4.32 -15.12
C ILE A 59 -10.41 5.79 -14.79
N SER A 60 -9.80 6.55 -15.70
CA SER A 60 -9.29 7.89 -15.43
C SER A 60 -9.07 8.75 -16.70
N MET A 61 -8.72 10.01 -16.50
CA MET A 61 -8.23 10.93 -17.51
C MET A 61 -6.89 11.51 -17.02
N ASN A 62 -5.85 11.46 -17.85
CA ASN A 62 -4.54 12.03 -17.52
C ASN A 62 -4.32 13.34 -18.30
N TYR A 63 -4.15 14.43 -17.58
CA TYR A 63 -3.85 15.76 -18.12
C TYR A 63 -2.35 16.02 -17.99
N VAL A 64 -1.68 16.23 -19.12
CA VAL A 64 -0.23 16.43 -19.17
C VAL A 64 0.08 17.90 -19.38
N TYR A 65 0.91 18.46 -18.49
CA TYR A 65 1.36 19.86 -18.53
C TYR A 65 2.89 19.93 -18.52
N LYS A 66 3.46 20.89 -19.25
CA LYS A 66 4.88 21.23 -19.17
C LYS A 66 5.09 22.20 -18.01
N LEU A 67 5.94 21.84 -17.04
CA LEU A 67 6.30 22.75 -15.96
C LEU A 67 7.37 23.76 -16.40
N PRO A 68 7.26 25.03 -15.97
CA PRO A 68 8.36 25.98 -16.10
C PRO A 68 9.54 25.57 -15.20
N LEU A 69 10.74 25.98 -15.60
CA LEU A 69 11.96 25.66 -14.85
C LEU A 69 11.98 26.43 -13.52
N GLY A 70 12.13 25.73 -12.40
CA GLY A 70 12.25 26.34 -11.08
C GLY A 70 11.01 26.23 -10.19
N VAL A 71 9.96 25.51 -10.61
CA VAL A 71 8.84 25.19 -9.71
C VAL A 71 9.31 24.23 -8.60
N PRO A 72 9.20 24.59 -7.31
CA PRO A 72 9.59 23.70 -6.20
C PRO A 72 8.71 22.44 -6.12
N SER A 73 9.33 21.29 -5.86
CA SER A 73 8.63 19.99 -5.74
C SER A 73 7.58 19.96 -4.62
N GLN A 74 7.82 20.69 -3.53
CA GLN A 74 6.89 20.79 -2.40
C GLN A 74 5.55 21.44 -2.78
N LEU A 75 5.55 22.40 -3.72
CA LEU A 75 4.31 23.01 -4.21
C LEU A 75 3.48 22.01 -5.03
N ILE A 76 4.16 21.12 -5.76
CA ILE A 76 3.51 20.06 -6.53
C ILE A 76 2.89 18.98 -5.63
N GLN A 77 3.48 18.69 -4.47
CA GLN A 77 2.88 17.73 -3.52
C GLN A 77 1.54 18.24 -2.97
N LYS A 78 1.47 19.51 -2.55
CA LYS A 78 0.23 20.13 -2.04
C LYS A 78 -0.84 20.30 -3.10
N LEU A 79 -0.44 20.39 -4.37
CA LEU A 79 -1.36 20.48 -5.48
C LEU A 79 -2.26 19.24 -5.59
N ALA A 80 -1.78 18.05 -5.21
CA ALA A 80 -2.61 16.84 -5.26
C ALA A 80 -3.84 16.96 -4.37
N GLU A 81 -3.65 17.27 -3.09
CA GLU A 81 -4.73 17.44 -2.09
C GLU A 81 -5.75 18.49 -2.54
N VAL A 82 -5.26 19.65 -2.99
CA VAL A 82 -6.10 20.76 -3.48
C VAL A 82 -6.92 20.36 -4.71
N LEU A 83 -6.32 19.61 -5.64
CA LEU A 83 -7.02 19.13 -6.83
C LEU A 83 -8.04 18.05 -6.48
N GLU A 84 -7.77 17.17 -5.51
CA GLU A 84 -8.73 16.16 -5.06
C GLU A 84 -9.98 16.81 -4.46
N GLU A 85 -9.80 17.78 -3.55
CA GLU A 85 -10.89 18.56 -2.98
C GLU A 85 -11.64 19.36 -4.04
N GLY A 86 -10.91 19.99 -4.97
CA GLY A 86 -11.45 20.87 -5.99
C GLY A 86 -12.21 20.16 -7.11
N LEU A 87 -11.76 18.97 -7.47
CA LEU A 87 -12.37 18.15 -8.52
C LEU A 87 -13.40 17.16 -7.97
N TYR A 88 -13.45 16.96 -6.66
CA TYR A 88 -14.25 15.90 -6.00
C TYR A 88 -13.98 14.51 -6.59
N LYS A 89 -12.74 14.28 -6.99
CA LYS A 89 -12.27 13.06 -7.64
C LYS A 89 -10.87 12.74 -7.13
N PRO A 90 -10.51 11.47 -6.94
CA PRO A 90 -9.15 11.13 -6.60
C PRO A 90 -8.18 11.56 -7.70
N VAL A 91 -6.99 12.03 -7.31
CA VAL A 91 -5.98 12.57 -8.20
C VAL A 91 -4.63 11.99 -7.85
N LYS A 92 -3.93 11.49 -8.87
CA LYS A 92 -2.54 11.07 -8.74
C LYS A 92 -1.66 11.95 -9.61
N ILE A 93 -0.67 12.56 -8.97
CA ILE A 93 0.32 13.39 -9.65
C ILE A 93 1.61 12.59 -9.84
N SER A 94 2.15 12.61 -11.05
CA SER A 94 3.52 12.14 -11.31
C SER A 94 4.29 13.13 -12.16
N PHE A 95 5.63 13.03 -12.11
CA PHE A 95 6.52 13.94 -12.81
C PHE A 95 7.57 13.17 -13.60
N HIS A 96 7.64 13.44 -14.91
CA HIS A 96 8.57 12.77 -15.82
C HIS A 96 9.14 13.82 -16.79
N GLN A 97 10.46 13.98 -16.85
CA GLN A 97 11.14 14.81 -17.87
C GLN A 97 10.55 16.23 -18.07
N ARG A 98 10.21 16.94 -16.98
CA ARG A 98 9.56 18.28 -16.98
C ARG A 98 8.07 18.31 -17.31
N GLU A 99 7.44 17.15 -17.44
CA GLU A 99 6.01 17.00 -17.56
C GLU A 99 5.38 16.66 -16.22
N LEU A 100 4.36 17.42 -15.86
CA LEU A 100 3.43 17.13 -14.78
C LEU A 100 2.26 16.33 -15.35
N HIS A 101 2.06 15.12 -14.84
CA HIS A 101 0.96 14.24 -15.18
C HIS A 101 -0.06 14.28 -14.05
N ILE A 102 -1.26 14.78 -14.34
CA ILE A 102 -2.37 14.85 -13.39
C ILE A 102 -3.41 13.83 -13.81
N ARG A 103 -3.39 12.68 -13.16
CA ARG A 103 -4.34 11.59 -13.42
C ARG A 103 -5.55 11.74 -12.51
N VAL A 104 -6.70 12.06 -13.10
CA VAL A 104 -7.99 12.25 -12.41
C VAL A 104 -8.83 10.99 -12.59
N PHE A 105 -9.14 10.31 -11.49
CA PHE A 105 -9.89 9.05 -11.52
C PHE A 105 -11.39 9.28 -11.62
N LYS A 106 -12.08 8.37 -12.32
CA LYS A 106 -13.54 8.36 -12.44
C LYS A 106 -14.22 7.67 -11.25
N GLN A 107 -13.48 6.81 -10.56
CA GLN A 107 -13.94 5.98 -9.46
C GLN A 107 -13.20 6.35 -8.17
N GLN A 108 -13.86 6.14 -7.03
CA GLN A 108 -13.25 6.28 -5.71
C GLN A 108 -12.75 4.93 -5.18
N ILE A 109 -11.90 4.96 -4.15
CA ILE A 109 -11.58 3.75 -3.40
C ILE A 109 -12.85 3.30 -2.68
N PRO A 110 -13.28 2.04 -2.82
CA PRO A 110 -14.47 1.57 -2.14
C PRO A 110 -14.29 1.58 -0.63
N GLU A 111 -15.33 1.96 0.11
CA GLU A 111 -15.33 1.91 1.59
C GLU A 111 -15.19 0.47 2.10
N ILE A 112 -15.80 -0.48 1.41
CA ILE A 112 -15.74 -1.91 1.71
C ILE A 112 -15.30 -2.64 0.46
N TRP A 113 -14.29 -3.49 0.61
CA TRP A 113 -13.83 -4.37 -0.45
C TRP A 113 -13.79 -5.81 0.06
N ASN A 114 -14.70 -6.63 -0.46
CA ASN A 114 -14.84 -8.02 -0.03
C ASN A 114 -13.70 -8.87 -0.59
N TRP A 115 -13.15 -9.73 0.27
CA TRP A 115 -12.21 -10.75 -0.15
C TRP A 115 -12.92 -11.82 -0.99
N SER A 116 -12.30 -12.25 -2.08
CA SER A 116 -12.77 -13.37 -2.90
C SER A 116 -11.61 -14.27 -3.33
N LYS A 117 -11.93 -15.49 -3.79
CA LYS A 117 -10.93 -16.43 -4.32
C LYS A 117 -10.23 -15.91 -5.58
N ASP A 118 -10.84 -14.98 -6.32
CA ASP A 118 -10.24 -14.39 -7.54
C ASP A 118 -8.98 -13.56 -7.23
N LEU A 119 -8.81 -13.18 -5.96
CA LEU A 119 -7.63 -12.46 -5.50
C LEU A 119 -6.40 -13.36 -5.37
N LEU A 120 -6.62 -14.68 -5.28
CA LEU A 120 -5.57 -15.65 -5.09
C LEU A 120 -4.64 -15.73 -6.31
N LYS A 121 -3.39 -16.06 -6.03
CA LYS A 121 -2.36 -16.41 -6.99
C LYS A 121 -1.92 -17.84 -6.68
N GLU A 122 -2.70 -18.80 -7.18
CA GLU A 122 -2.48 -20.23 -6.95
C GLU A 122 -1.04 -20.65 -7.21
N HIS A 123 -0.51 -21.55 -6.39
CA HIS A 123 0.85 -22.05 -6.47
C HIS A 123 1.95 -20.98 -6.37
N THR A 124 1.63 -19.80 -5.83
CA THR A 124 2.62 -18.76 -5.54
C THR A 124 2.62 -18.37 -4.06
N TRP A 125 3.66 -17.65 -3.64
CA TRP A 125 3.76 -17.01 -2.33
C TRP A 125 3.35 -15.53 -2.36
N ARG A 126 2.55 -15.15 -3.38
CA ARG A 126 2.03 -13.80 -3.52
C ARG A 126 0.70 -13.65 -2.82
N VAL A 127 0.58 -12.63 -1.99
CA VAL A 127 -0.62 -12.37 -1.21
C VAL A 127 -1.13 -10.97 -1.51
N MET A 128 -2.46 -10.85 -1.60
CA MET A 128 -3.12 -9.59 -1.87
C MET A 128 -3.08 -8.69 -0.63
N MET A 129 -2.54 -7.49 -0.78
CA MET A 129 -2.39 -6.50 0.29
C MET A 129 -3.54 -5.51 0.34
N GLY A 130 -4.05 -5.12 -0.83
CA GLY A 130 -5.05 -4.06 -0.94
C GLY A 130 -5.21 -3.57 -2.37
N LYS A 131 -6.32 -2.88 -2.64
CA LYS A 131 -6.63 -2.31 -3.95
C LYS A 131 -6.36 -0.81 -3.92
N ALA A 132 -5.42 -0.35 -4.75
CA ALA A 132 -5.29 1.05 -5.10
C ALA A 132 -6.28 1.39 -6.24
N LEU A 133 -6.46 2.68 -6.52
CA LEU A 133 -7.34 3.16 -7.59
C LEU A 133 -7.01 2.54 -8.96
N ASP A 134 -5.73 2.35 -9.25
CA ASP A 134 -5.23 1.91 -10.54
C ASP A 134 -4.69 0.47 -10.57
N LYS A 135 -4.53 -0.18 -9.42
CA LYS A 135 -3.91 -1.50 -9.36
C LYS A 135 -4.26 -2.28 -8.10
N HIS A 136 -4.20 -3.59 -8.24
CA HIS A 136 -4.08 -4.48 -7.10
C HIS A 136 -2.63 -4.47 -6.57
N VAL A 137 -2.46 -4.41 -5.26
CA VAL A 137 -1.16 -4.42 -4.60
C VAL A 137 -0.94 -5.81 -4.00
N TYR A 138 0.12 -6.48 -4.43
CA TYR A 138 0.51 -7.80 -3.93
C TYR A 138 1.87 -7.72 -3.26
N HIS A 139 2.05 -8.53 -2.21
CA HIS A 139 3.34 -8.80 -1.60
C HIS A 139 3.80 -10.21 -2.01
N ASP A 140 5.10 -10.39 -2.28
CA ASP A 140 5.68 -11.66 -2.71
C ASP A 140 6.71 -12.12 -1.67
N PHE A 141 6.35 -13.15 -0.88
CA PHE A 141 7.20 -13.62 0.22
C PHE A 141 8.49 -14.32 -0.24
N GLU A 142 8.61 -14.68 -1.53
CA GLU A 142 9.90 -15.13 -2.08
C GLU A 142 10.84 -13.96 -2.36
N LYS A 143 10.30 -12.75 -2.59
CA LYS A 143 11.13 -11.55 -2.80
C LYS A 143 11.42 -10.82 -1.51
N THR A 144 10.46 -10.78 -0.60
CA THR A 144 10.57 -10.08 0.68
C THR A 144 9.98 -11.00 1.76
N PRO A 145 10.80 -11.80 2.45
CA PRO A 145 10.30 -12.90 3.29
C PRO A 145 9.69 -12.43 4.62
N HIS A 146 9.92 -11.17 5.01
CA HIS A 146 9.47 -10.62 6.27
C HIS A 146 8.56 -9.42 6.05
N MET A 147 7.54 -9.31 6.89
CA MET A 147 6.56 -8.23 6.86
C MET A 147 6.31 -7.72 8.28
N CYS A 148 6.31 -6.41 8.44
CA CYS A 148 5.84 -5.74 9.64
C CYS A 148 4.50 -5.08 9.34
N VAL A 149 3.48 -5.34 10.16
CA VAL A 149 2.16 -4.74 10.05
C VAL A 149 1.90 -3.90 11.29
N SER A 150 1.72 -2.60 11.10
CA SER A 150 1.44 -1.64 12.17
C SER A 150 0.08 -0.97 11.96
N GLY A 151 -0.54 -0.59 13.08
CA GLY A 151 -1.85 0.05 13.07
C GLY A 151 -2.45 0.05 14.47
N MET A 152 -3.33 1.02 14.74
CA MET A 152 -4.06 1.10 16.00
C MET A 152 -5.07 -0.05 16.12
N THR A 153 -5.51 -0.34 17.35
CA THR A 153 -6.58 -1.30 17.59
C THR A 153 -7.83 -0.92 16.79
N ARG A 154 -8.52 -1.92 16.21
CA ARG A 154 -9.68 -1.77 15.31
C ARG A 154 -9.38 -1.25 13.90
N PHE A 155 -8.12 -1.03 13.52
CA PHE A 155 -7.76 -0.63 12.15
C PHE A 155 -7.57 -1.83 11.20
N GLY A 156 -7.98 -3.04 11.61
CA GLY A 156 -7.99 -4.21 10.75
C GLY A 156 -6.67 -4.99 10.68
N LYS A 157 -5.67 -4.70 11.52
CA LYS A 157 -4.38 -5.44 11.58
C LYS A 157 -4.58 -6.97 11.67
N THR A 158 -5.35 -7.43 12.65
CA THR A 158 -5.56 -8.87 12.85
C THR A 158 -6.39 -9.50 11.73
N VAL A 159 -7.40 -8.78 11.21
CA VAL A 159 -8.16 -9.22 10.02
C VAL A 159 -7.26 -9.36 8.81
N PHE A 160 -6.33 -8.42 8.62
CA PHE A 160 -5.33 -8.48 7.55
C PHE A 160 -4.42 -9.71 7.70
N LEU A 161 -3.87 -9.98 8.89
CA LEU A 161 -3.06 -11.18 9.13
C LEU A 161 -3.84 -12.48 8.84
N LYS A 162 -5.12 -12.55 9.21
CA LYS A 162 -6.01 -13.67 8.90
C LYS A 162 -6.24 -13.83 7.39
N ASN A 163 -6.39 -12.74 6.64
CA ASN A 163 -6.49 -12.77 5.18
C ASN A 163 -5.18 -13.26 4.53
N VAL A 164 -4.03 -12.87 5.07
CA VAL A 164 -2.72 -13.36 4.60
C VAL A 164 -2.60 -14.86 4.82
N MET A 165 -2.85 -15.32 6.06
CA MET A 165 -2.84 -16.74 6.42
C MET A 165 -3.79 -17.54 5.53
N THR A 166 -5.03 -17.08 5.37
CA THR A 166 -6.04 -17.72 4.52
C THR A 166 -5.58 -17.83 3.07
N SER A 167 -5.02 -16.76 2.50
CA SER A 167 -4.54 -16.76 1.12
C SER A 167 -3.39 -17.74 0.92
N LEU A 168 -2.44 -17.80 1.86
CA LEU A 168 -1.32 -18.74 1.83
C LEU A 168 -1.79 -20.19 1.96
N ILE A 169 -2.73 -20.50 2.87
CA ILE A 169 -3.31 -21.84 3.01
C ILE A 169 -3.98 -22.29 1.73
N LEU A 170 -4.78 -21.42 1.11
CA LEU A 170 -5.49 -21.76 -0.12
C LEU A 170 -4.56 -21.90 -1.33
N GLN A 171 -3.46 -21.14 -1.39
CA GLN A 171 -2.50 -21.20 -2.50
C GLN A 171 -1.46 -22.31 -2.37
N GLN A 172 -1.11 -22.70 -1.14
CA GLN A 172 0.03 -23.56 -0.81
C GLN A 172 -0.34 -24.61 0.25
N SER A 173 -1.55 -25.18 0.19
CA SER A 173 -2.13 -26.02 1.24
C SER A 173 -1.26 -27.19 1.72
N GLN A 174 -0.43 -27.75 0.84
CA GLN A 174 0.48 -28.87 1.13
C GLN A 174 1.90 -28.43 1.52
N HIS A 175 2.23 -27.15 1.36
CA HIS A 175 3.60 -26.63 1.47
C HIS A 175 3.73 -25.50 2.50
N VAL A 176 2.64 -24.95 3.01
CA VAL A 176 2.67 -23.91 4.04
C VAL A 176 2.48 -24.49 5.44
N SER A 177 3.28 -24.02 6.38
CA SER A 177 3.08 -24.27 7.81
C SER A 177 3.15 -22.97 8.62
N PHE A 178 2.44 -22.94 9.74
CA PHE A 178 2.32 -21.77 10.62
C PHE A 178 2.69 -22.09 12.05
N PHE A 179 3.49 -21.21 12.63
CA PHE A 179 3.61 -20.99 14.07
C PHE A 179 2.95 -19.66 14.37
N ILE A 180 2.12 -19.60 15.42
CA ILE A 180 1.35 -18.40 15.72
C ILE A 180 1.60 -17.99 17.17
N ILE A 181 1.95 -16.72 17.37
CA ILE A 181 2.11 -16.09 18.68
C ILE A 181 0.96 -15.09 18.81
N ASP A 182 -0.02 -15.41 19.64
CA ASP A 182 -1.21 -14.60 19.91
C ASP A 182 -1.24 -14.19 21.39
N LEU A 183 -0.51 -13.12 21.71
CA LEU A 183 -0.39 -12.62 23.09
C LEU A 183 -1.60 -11.79 23.55
N LYS A 184 -2.74 -11.91 22.86
CA LYS A 184 -4.03 -11.30 23.23
C LYS A 184 -5.02 -12.36 23.71
N GLU A 185 -4.63 -13.07 24.76
CA GLU A 185 -5.47 -14.11 25.40
C GLU A 185 -5.91 -15.23 24.45
N GLY A 186 -5.20 -15.43 23.32
CA GLY A 186 -5.51 -16.47 22.32
C GLY A 186 -6.81 -16.28 21.54
N LEU A 187 -7.51 -15.14 21.67
CA LEU A 187 -8.86 -15.00 21.13
C LEU A 187 -8.90 -14.93 19.61
N GLU A 188 -7.82 -14.46 18.97
CA GLU A 188 -7.85 -14.16 17.56
C GLU A 188 -7.49 -15.37 16.71
N PHE A 189 -6.54 -16.20 17.17
CA PHE A 189 -6.02 -17.32 16.38
C PHE A 189 -6.35 -18.72 16.91
N SER A 190 -6.77 -18.89 18.17
CA SER A 190 -7.10 -20.22 18.70
C SER A 190 -8.22 -20.98 17.96
N PRO A 191 -9.19 -20.33 17.26
CA PRO A 191 -10.12 -21.04 16.37
C PRO A 191 -9.44 -21.81 15.22
N TYR A 192 -8.22 -21.45 14.83
CA TYR A 192 -7.48 -22.06 13.72
C TYR A 192 -6.55 -23.21 14.14
N LYS A 193 -6.47 -23.53 15.44
CA LYS A 193 -5.52 -24.52 15.99
C LYS A 193 -5.59 -25.91 15.38
N ASN A 194 -6.74 -26.28 14.81
CA ASN A 194 -6.98 -27.61 14.24
C ASN A 194 -6.71 -27.68 12.73
N LEU A 195 -6.27 -26.58 12.10
CA LEU A 195 -5.88 -26.61 10.69
C LEU A 195 -4.58 -27.42 10.53
N SER A 196 -4.48 -28.27 9.50
CA SER A 196 -3.31 -29.13 9.28
C SER A 196 -2.01 -28.35 9.05
N GLN A 197 -2.12 -27.09 8.63
CA GLN A 197 -0.98 -26.20 8.41
C GLN A 197 -0.52 -25.52 9.72
N VAL A 198 -1.35 -25.45 10.76
CA VAL A 198 -0.99 -24.80 12.03
C VAL A 198 -0.28 -25.82 12.91
N ILE A 199 1.00 -25.56 13.20
CA ILE A 199 1.85 -26.47 13.96
C ILE A 199 1.65 -26.26 15.47
N GLU A 200 1.65 -25.00 15.90
CA GLU A 200 1.61 -24.63 17.32
C GLU A 200 1.12 -23.18 17.44
N ILE A 201 0.34 -22.90 18.49
CA ILE A 201 -0.10 -21.56 18.88
C ILE A 201 0.40 -21.29 20.30
N ALA A 202 1.08 -20.15 20.49
CA ALA A 202 1.53 -19.66 21.78
C ALA A 202 0.64 -18.49 22.21
N GLU A 203 0.08 -18.58 23.42
CA GLU A 203 -0.87 -17.61 23.97
C GLU A 203 -0.24 -16.73 25.07
N ASN A 204 0.99 -17.06 25.50
CA ASN A 204 1.77 -16.31 26.49
C ASN A 204 3.26 -16.25 26.14
N PRO A 205 4.04 -15.33 26.77
CA PRO A 205 5.46 -15.16 26.49
C PRO A 205 6.31 -16.41 26.71
N GLU A 206 6.01 -17.22 27.72
CA GLU A 206 6.74 -18.45 28.03
C GLU A 206 6.58 -19.49 26.91
N GLN A 207 5.35 -19.71 26.44
CA GLN A 207 5.06 -20.56 25.27
C GLN A 207 5.70 -20.00 24.00
N ALA A 208 5.68 -18.67 23.82
CA ALA A 208 6.30 -18.03 22.67
C ALA A 208 7.82 -18.26 22.65
N LEU A 209 8.49 -18.20 23.81
CA LEU A 209 9.91 -18.51 23.93
C LEU A 209 10.20 -19.97 23.55
N GLU A 210 9.43 -20.92 24.09
CA GLU A 210 9.59 -22.34 23.79
C GLU A 210 9.38 -22.62 22.29
N MET A 211 8.32 -22.06 21.70
CA MET A 211 8.02 -22.15 20.29
C MET A 211 9.17 -21.59 19.43
N LEU A 212 9.65 -20.38 19.73
CA LEU A 212 10.73 -19.75 18.97
C LEU A 212 12.05 -20.54 19.08
N ALA A 213 12.31 -21.19 20.21
CA ALA A 213 13.43 -22.11 20.35
C ALA A 213 13.31 -23.31 19.41
N LYS A 214 12.14 -23.96 19.35
CA LYS A 214 11.85 -25.07 18.40
C LYS A 214 12.02 -24.61 16.95
N VAL A 215 11.51 -23.42 16.61
CA VAL A 215 11.64 -22.86 15.25
C VAL A 215 13.10 -22.60 14.90
N ARG A 216 13.89 -22.06 15.83
CA ARG A 216 15.33 -21.84 15.65
C ARG A 216 16.07 -23.14 15.38
N GLU A 217 15.77 -24.21 16.12
CA GLU A 217 16.37 -25.53 15.86
C GLU A 217 16.03 -26.06 14.46
N LYS A 218 14.78 -25.91 14.01
CA LYS A 218 14.39 -26.27 12.64
C LYS A 218 15.16 -25.48 11.60
N MET A 219 15.32 -24.17 11.81
CA MET A 219 16.08 -23.30 10.92
C MET A 219 17.55 -23.70 10.84
N VAL A 220 18.18 -24.04 11.97
CA VAL A 220 19.58 -24.51 12.00
C VAL A 220 19.74 -25.81 11.21
N LYS A 221 18.85 -26.80 11.39
CA LYS A 221 18.86 -28.05 10.61
C LYS A 221 18.69 -27.78 9.11
N GLN A 222 17.80 -26.85 8.74
CA GLN A 222 17.60 -26.47 7.34
C GLN A 222 18.86 -25.83 6.75
N ILE A 223 19.54 -24.96 7.50
CA ILE A 223 20.81 -24.34 7.07
C ILE A 223 21.88 -25.41 6.83
N GLU A 224 21.97 -26.44 7.66
CA GLU A 224 22.91 -27.55 7.45
C GLU A 224 22.63 -28.33 6.17
N VAL A 225 21.35 -28.56 5.84
CA VAL A 225 20.95 -29.18 4.57
C VAL A 225 21.32 -28.30 3.38
N MET A 226 21.02 -26.99 3.46
CA MET A 226 21.33 -26.01 2.42
C MET A 226 22.85 -25.89 2.16
N LYS A 227 23.68 -25.92 3.22
CA LYS A 227 25.14 -25.89 3.08
C LYS A 227 25.68 -27.08 2.28
N LYS A 228 25.03 -28.25 2.36
CA LYS A 228 25.43 -29.45 1.61
C LYS A 228 25.00 -29.39 0.14
N SER A 229 23.98 -28.60 -0.19
CA SER A 229 23.46 -28.47 -1.56
C SER A 229 24.08 -27.34 -2.36
N TYR A 230 25.00 -26.56 -1.77
CA TYR A 230 25.67 -25.38 -2.36
C TYR A 230 24.74 -24.23 -2.76
N PHE A 231 23.45 -24.31 -2.43
CA PHE A 231 22.50 -23.23 -2.68
C PHE A 231 22.52 -22.21 -1.54
N THR A 232 22.47 -20.93 -1.91
CA THR A 232 22.40 -19.82 -0.94
C THR A 232 20.97 -19.37 -0.65
N ASN A 233 20.02 -19.70 -1.52
CA ASN A 233 18.62 -19.32 -1.39
C ASN A 233 17.72 -20.54 -1.59
N ILE A 234 16.68 -20.67 -0.76
CA ILE A 234 15.72 -21.78 -0.80
C ILE A 234 14.92 -21.79 -2.12
N ILE A 235 14.74 -20.63 -2.74
CA ILE A 235 14.06 -20.45 -4.04
C ILE A 235 14.76 -21.24 -5.15
N ASP A 236 16.08 -21.37 -5.04
CA ASP A 236 16.91 -22.06 -6.04
C ASP A 236 16.92 -23.59 -5.82
N THR A 237 16.20 -24.08 -4.81
CA THR A 237 16.13 -25.51 -4.47
C THR A 237 14.80 -26.14 -4.87
N SER A 238 14.72 -27.47 -4.81
CA SER A 238 13.45 -28.19 -4.98
C SER A 238 12.53 -28.12 -3.75
N ILE A 239 12.95 -27.46 -2.67
CA ILE A 239 12.22 -27.40 -1.40
C ILE A 239 11.07 -26.39 -1.55
N LYS A 240 9.84 -26.91 -1.49
CA LYS A 240 8.63 -26.11 -1.69
C LYS A 240 8.08 -25.57 -0.38
N GLU A 241 8.42 -26.19 0.73
CA GLU A 241 7.85 -25.88 2.03
C GLU A 241 8.28 -24.47 2.49
N ARG A 242 7.33 -23.71 3.05
CA ARG A 242 7.60 -22.44 3.74
C ARG A 242 6.92 -22.45 5.09
N CYS A 243 7.67 -22.01 6.10
CA CYS A 243 7.22 -21.88 7.47
C CYS A 243 7.03 -20.40 7.79
N PHE A 244 5.83 -20.02 8.18
CA PHE A 244 5.50 -18.66 8.60
C PHE A 244 5.36 -18.59 10.11
N ILE A 245 5.89 -17.52 10.70
CA ILE A 245 5.65 -17.18 12.10
C ILE A 245 4.77 -15.94 12.08
N ILE A 246 3.53 -16.06 12.54
CA ILE A 246 2.62 -14.93 12.70
C ILE A 246 2.71 -14.48 14.15
N VAL A 247 3.01 -13.20 14.36
CA VAL A 247 3.04 -12.59 15.68
C VAL A 247 1.97 -11.51 15.72
N ASP A 248 0.86 -11.76 16.42
CA ASP A 248 -0.08 -10.70 16.77
C ASP A 248 0.39 -10.02 18.06
N GLU A 249 0.32 -8.69 18.05
CA GLU A 249 0.80 -7.84 19.13
C GLU A 249 2.27 -8.07 19.54
N GLY A 250 3.17 -8.06 18.55
CA GLY A 250 4.62 -8.26 18.78
C GLY A 250 5.27 -7.27 19.76
N ALA A 251 4.63 -6.14 20.08
CA ALA A 251 5.07 -5.26 21.15
C ALA A 251 5.15 -5.99 22.51
N ASN A 252 4.31 -6.99 22.75
CA ASN A 252 4.30 -7.76 24.00
C ASN A 252 5.49 -8.74 24.12
N LEU A 253 6.26 -8.96 23.05
CA LEU A 253 7.48 -9.79 23.08
C LEU A 253 8.73 -9.02 23.51
N CYS A 254 8.68 -7.68 23.50
CA CYS A 254 9.80 -6.82 23.87
C CYS A 254 9.38 -5.93 25.04
N PRO A 255 9.44 -6.43 26.28
CA PRO A 255 9.08 -5.66 27.47
C PRO A 255 10.00 -4.44 27.68
#